data_AF-A0A8C8VMI7-F1
#
_entry.id   AF-A0A8C8VMI7-F1
#
_cell.length_a   1.000
_cell.length_b   1.000
_cell.length_c   1.000
_cell.angle_alpha   90.00
_cell.angle_beta   90.00
_cell.angle_gamma   90.00
#
_symmetry.space_group_name_H-M   'P 1'
#
loop_
_entity.id
_entity.type
_entity.pdbx_description
1 polymer ?
#
loop_
_entity_poly.entity_id
_entity_poly.type
_entity_poly.pdbx_seq_one_letter_code
_entity_poly.pdbx_strand_id
1 'polypeptide(L)'
;MNILPKKSWHVRNKDNVARVRRDEAQAQTEQRQREARALLAEQEARTEFLRKKARLSVLPGAEGSLALGPCSEEPRHIDLFQDLEEGKGSKGGNKEYEEEKRREKEHQEKAIGLLTYLGQSAAEAQTSQPWYQKAPDRSQEAATVTREEKLKGRLDPLQEMERHLRKKKGERKKHKKEKRRPEEKMTFSPAPLSLEQLRRERLQREQAERARAEALLAERLGEPQHREVEELDDRKRRYNSQFNPQLARRPHTWDEREQC
;
A
#
# COMPACT_ATOMS: atom_id res chain seq x y z
N MET A 1 -14.01 2.44 -12.59
CA MET A 1 -14.29 1.75 -11.31
C MET A 1 -13.00 1.15 -10.77
N ASN A 2 -12.55 1.54 -9.57
CA ASN A 2 -11.36 0.94 -8.95
C ASN A 2 -11.75 -0.34 -8.20
N ILE A 3 -11.23 -1.49 -8.65
CA ILE A 3 -11.52 -2.80 -8.08
C ILE A 3 -10.44 -3.28 -7.10
N LEU A 4 -9.32 -2.57 -6.99
CA LEU A 4 -8.15 -2.96 -6.22
C LEU A 4 -8.43 -3.09 -4.71
N PRO A 5 -9.19 -2.18 -4.05
CA PRO A 5 -9.51 -2.32 -2.62
C PRO A 5 -10.35 -3.56 -2.29
N LYS A 6 -11.06 -4.11 -3.28
CA LYS A 6 -11.90 -5.31 -3.12
C LYS A 6 -11.11 -6.62 -3.24
N LYS A 7 -9.80 -6.56 -3.46
CA LYS A 7 -8.93 -7.74 -3.60
C LYS A 7 -8.19 -7.99 -2.30
N SER A 8 -8.21 -9.24 -1.83
CA SER A 8 -7.57 -9.67 -0.59
C SER A 8 -6.05 -9.50 -0.57
N TRP A 9 -5.39 -9.44 -1.74
CA TRP A 9 -3.94 -9.24 -1.85
C TRP A 9 -3.52 -7.76 -1.89
N HIS A 10 -4.47 -6.82 -1.84
CA HIS A 10 -4.12 -5.41 -1.94
C HIS A 10 -3.34 -4.94 -0.71
N VAL A 11 -2.08 -4.55 -0.90
CA VAL A 11 -1.14 -4.17 0.18
C VAL A 11 -1.70 -3.07 1.09
N ARG A 12 -2.46 -2.12 0.55
CA ARG A 12 -3.03 -0.99 1.32
C ARG A 12 -4.35 -1.32 2.01
N ASN A 13 -4.88 -2.54 1.86
CA ASN A 13 -6.04 -2.95 2.66
C ASN A 13 -5.67 -2.95 4.13
N LYS A 14 -6.57 -2.40 4.95
CA LYS A 14 -6.35 -2.26 6.40
C LYS A 14 -5.97 -3.59 7.07
N ASP A 15 -6.61 -4.67 6.65
CA ASP A 15 -6.34 -6.01 7.18
C ASP A 15 -4.93 -6.51 6.85
N ASN A 16 -4.43 -6.23 5.64
CA ASN A 16 -3.08 -6.60 5.24
C ASN A 16 -2.03 -5.76 5.95
N VAL A 17 -2.27 -4.45 6.07
CA VAL A 17 -1.40 -3.57 6.86
C VAL A 17 -1.36 -4.01 8.33
N ALA A 18 -2.49 -4.45 8.90
CA ALA A 18 -2.53 -4.95 10.28
C ALA A 18 -1.75 -6.26 10.46
N ARG A 19 -1.80 -7.17 9.47
CA ARG A 19 -0.98 -8.39 9.47
C ARG A 19 0.51 -8.06 9.41
N VAL A 20 0.92 -7.21 8.48
CA VAL A 20 2.32 -6.77 8.36
C VAL A 20 2.80 -6.15 9.68
N ARG A 21 2.00 -5.29 10.31
CA ARG A 21 2.36 -4.71 11.62
C ARG A 21 2.49 -5.74 12.74
N ARG A 22 1.64 -6.77 12.75
CA ARG A 22 1.74 -7.86 13.73
C ARG A 22 3.03 -8.64 13.52
N ASP A 23 3.35 -8.98 12.29
CA ASP A 23 4.55 -9.74 11.94
C ASP A 23 5.82 -8.91 12.23
N GLU A 24 5.82 -7.62 11.90
CA GLU A 24 6.88 -6.67 12.24
C GLU A 24 7.06 -6.56 13.77
N ALA A 25 5.95 -6.44 14.52
CA ALA A 25 6.00 -6.38 15.98
C ALA A 25 6.55 -7.68 16.58
N GLN A 26 6.14 -8.85 16.06
CA GLN A 26 6.67 -10.15 16.48
C GLN A 26 8.19 -10.23 16.21
N ALA A 27 8.62 -9.87 14.99
CA ALA A 27 10.03 -9.85 14.62
C ALA A 27 10.85 -8.92 15.55
N GLN A 28 10.32 -7.73 15.88
CA GLN A 28 10.96 -6.81 16.82
C GLN A 28 11.06 -7.41 18.23
N THR A 29 10.01 -8.08 18.72
CA THR A 29 10.06 -8.72 20.04
C THR A 29 11.08 -9.86 20.09
N GLU A 30 11.16 -10.68 19.04
CA GLU A 30 12.14 -11.76 18.95
C GLU A 30 13.58 -11.22 18.87
N GLN A 31 13.82 -10.17 18.10
CA GLN A 31 15.12 -9.50 18.03
C GLN A 31 15.55 -8.98 19.41
N ARG A 32 14.66 -8.27 20.11
CA ARG A 32 14.91 -7.79 21.49
C ARG A 32 15.20 -8.92 22.45
N GLN A 33 14.48 -10.04 22.36
CA GLN A 33 14.75 -11.22 23.19
C GLN A 33 16.11 -11.83 22.88
N ARG A 34 16.51 -11.92 21.61
CA ARG A 34 17.83 -12.43 21.21
C ARG A 34 18.95 -11.52 21.70
N GLU A 35 18.80 -10.21 21.54
CA GLU A 35 19.75 -9.20 22.05
C GLU A 35 19.86 -9.28 23.57
N ALA A 36 18.74 -9.35 24.28
CA ALA A 36 18.74 -9.49 25.75
C ALA A 36 19.47 -10.77 26.20
N ARG A 37 19.24 -11.89 25.51
CA ARG A 37 19.96 -13.16 25.79
C ARG A 37 21.45 -13.03 25.51
N ALA A 38 21.84 -12.36 24.42
CA ALA A 38 23.24 -12.14 24.07
C ALA A 38 23.94 -11.25 25.12
N LEU A 39 23.30 -10.18 25.56
CA LEU A 39 23.81 -9.29 26.61
C LEU A 39 23.98 -10.01 27.95
N LEU A 40 23.00 -10.85 28.34
CA LEU A 40 23.12 -11.67 29.56
C LEU A 40 24.28 -12.67 29.43
N ALA A 41 24.40 -13.37 28.31
CA ALA A 41 25.50 -14.29 28.07
C ALA A 41 26.87 -13.58 28.09
N GLU A 42 26.96 -12.36 27.57
CA GLU A 42 28.18 -11.54 27.63
C GLU A 42 28.53 -11.14 29.07
N GLN A 43 27.54 -10.70 29.86
CA GLN A 43 27.72 -10.40 31.27
C GLN A 43 28.20 -11.64 32.04
N GLU A 44 27.53 -12.77 31.85
CA GLU A 44 27.90 -14.06 32.46
C GLU A 44 29.32 -14.46 32.05
N ALA A 45 29.66 -14.44 30.77
CA ALA A 45 31.00 -14.77 30.27
C ALA A 45 32.09 -13.87 30.88
N ARG A 46 31.81 -12.56 30.99
CA ARG A 46 32.74 -11.60 31.61
C ARG A 46 32.93 -11.90 33.10
N THR A 47 31.85 -12.17 33.83
CA THR A 47 31.94 -12.50 35.26
C THR A 47 32.64 -13.84 35.49
N GLU A 48 32.36 -14.84 34.66
CA GLU A 48 33.05 -16.13 34.70
C GLU A 48 34.54 -15.99 34.43
N PHE A 49 34.92 -15.17 33.44
CA PHE A 49 36.32 -14.90 33.14
C PHE A 49 37.04 -14.30 34.35
N LEU A 50 36.44 -13.30 35.01
CA LEU A 50 36.99 -12.71 36.23
C LEU A 50 37.07 -13.73 37.38
N ARG A 51 36.04 -14.57 37.57
CA ARG A 51 36.05 -15.64 38.57
C ARG A 51 37.13 -16.68 38.30
N LYS A 52 37.30 -17.10 37.04
CA LYS A 52 38.35 -18.04 36.62
C LYS A 52 39.73 -17.44 36.86
N LYS A 53 39.94 -16.17 36.50
CA LYS A 53 41.19 -15.45 36.76
C LYS A 53 41.51 -15.37 38.26
N ALA A 54 40.52 -15.04 39.09
CA ALA A 54 40.67 -15.01 40.54
C ALA A 54 41.00 -16.38 41.13
N ARG A 55 40.35 -17.46 40.64
CA ARG A 55 40.69 -18.84 41.04
C ARG A 55 42.12 -19.20 40.67
N LEU A 56 42.57 -18.85 39.47
CA LEU A 56 43.95 -19.08 39.02
C LEU A 56 44.97 -18.29 39.84
N SER A 57 44.65 -17.07 40.29
CA SER A 57 45.54 -16.31 41.18
C SER A 57 45.58 -16.83 42.62
N VAL A 58 44.53 -17.54 43.08
CA VAL A 58 44.45 -18.09 44.46
C VAL A 58 45.11 -19.47 44.56
N LEU A 59 45.28 -20.20 43.45
CA LEU A 59 46.06 -21.44 43.46
C LEU A 59 47.54 -21.13 43.74
N PRO A 60 48.19 -21.80 44.72
CA PRO A 60 49.54 -21.49 45.14
C PRO A 60 50.52 -22.08 44.12
N GLY A 61 51.09 -21.22 43.26
CA GLY A 61 52.06 -21.68 42.26
C GLY A 61 52.71 -20.59 41.40
N ALA A 62 52.56 -19.31 41.75
CA ALA A 62 53.29 -18.24 41.08
C ALA A 62 53.72 -17.19 42.12
N GLU A 63 54.99 -17.29 42.51
CA GLU A 63 55.76 -16.35 43.33
C GLU A 63 55.52 -14.88 42.96
N GLY A 64 55.25 -14.02 43.95
CA GLY A 64 55.06 -12.59 43.74
C GLY A 64 54.50 -11.83 44.95
N SER A 65 55.36 -11.60 45.93
CA SER A 65 55.21 -10.73 47.11
C SER A 65 54.44 -9.42 46.85
N LEU A 66 53.36 -9.17 47.62
CA LEU A 66 52.99 -7.83 48.13
C LEU A 66 52.18 -7.97 49.43
N ALA A 67 52.84 -7.66 50.55
CA ALA A 67 52.25 -7.58 51.88
C ALA A 67 51.40 -6.32 52.04
N LEU A 68 50.29 -6.40 52.79
CA LEU A 68 49.64 -5.25 53.43
C LEU A 68 48.72 -5.67 54.60
N GLY A 69 49.26 -5.54 55.82
CA GLY A 69 48.60 -5.01 57.04
C GLY A 69 47.60 -5.89 57.83
N PRO A 70 47.83 -6.14 59.14
CA PRO A 70 46.81 -6.70 60.04
C PRO A 70 45.96 -5.57 60.65
N CYS A 71 44.63 -5.71 60.73
CA CYS A 71 43.82 -4.79 61.50
C CYS A 71 42.53 -5.43 62.04
N SER A 72 42.55 -5.60 63.37
CA SER A 72 41.46 -5.69 64.36
C SER A 72 40.38 -6.77 64.26
N GLU A 73 40.15 -7.36 65.43
CA GLU A 73 39.20 -8.41 65.77
C GLU A 73 37.73 -7.96 65.67
N GLU A 74 36.87 -8.94 65.34
CA GLU A 74 35.40 -8.97 65.17
C GLU A 74 34.90 -9.06 63.71
N PRO A 75 34.27 -10.18 63.29
CA PRO A 75 33.76 -10.37 61.93
C PRO A 75 32.40 -9.67 61.78
N ARG A 76 32.40 -8.34 61.73
CA ARG A 76 31.25 -7.61 61.19
C ARG A 76 31.41 -7.52 59.67
N HIS A 77 30.42 -8.04 58.95
CA HIS A 77 30.31 -7.85 57.50
C HIS A 77 30.29 -6.35 57.23
N ILE A 78 31.33 -5.83 56.56
CA ILE A 78 31.36 -4.44 56.14
C ILE A 78 30.49 -4.37 54.88
N ASP A 79 29.23 -3.99 55.07
CA ASP A 79 28.32 -3.68 53.97
C ASP A 79 28.71 -2.33 53.38
N LEU A 80 29.66 -2.32 52.43
CA LEU A 80 30.08 -1.11 51.71
C LEU A 80 28.91 -0.37 51.03
N PHE A 81 27.75 -1.03 50.89
CA PHE A 81 26.54 -0.52 50.25
C PHE A 81 25.40 -0.20 51.23
N GLN A 82 25.59 -0.41 52.54
CA GLN A 82 24.55 -0.13 53.55
C GLN A 82 24.12 1.35 53.49
N ASP A 83 25.08 2.27 53.34
CA ASP A 83 24.81 3.71 53.21
C ASP A 83 24.06 4.07 51.91
N LEU A 84 24.17 3.25 50.86
CA LEU A 84 23.45 3.43 49.60
C LEU A 84 22.04 2.84 49.65
N GLU A 85 21.85 1.68 50.28
CA GLU A 85 20.51 1.08 50.52
C GLU A 85 19.69 1.88 51.55
N GLU A 86 20.34 2.42 52.59
CA GLU A 86 19.76 3.40 53.52
C GLU A 86 19.48 4.76 52.82
N GLY A 87 20.02 4.96 51.62
CA GLY A 87 19.79 6.13 50.80
C GLY A 87 20.39 7.42 51.36
N LYS A 88 21.54 7.30 52.06
CA LYS A 88 22.39 8.41 52.49
C LYS A 88 23.33 8.90 51.39
N GLY A 89 23.46 8.17 50.29
CA GLY A 89 24.05 8.68 49.05
C GLY A 89 23.10 9.62 48.32
N SER A 90 23.23 10.92 48.53
CA SER A 90 22.62 12.03 47.78
C SER A 90 21.29 11.69 47.06
N LYS A 91 20.19 11.60 47.81
CA LYS A 91 18.80 11.64 47.28
C LYS A 91 18.42 13.01 46.70
N GLY A 92 19.38 13.74 46.16
CA GLY A 92 19.16 14.99 45.44
C GLY A 92 19.09 14.72 43.95
N GLY A 93 18.10 13.95 43.49
CA GLY A 93 17.75 13.96 42.08
C GLY A 93 17.46 15.39 41.65
N ASN A 94 17.86 15.76 40.43
CA ASN A 94 17.58 17.10 39.93
C ASN A 94 16.05 17.27 39.89
N LYS A 95 15.48 18.07 40.80
CA LYS A 95 14.03 18.24 40.96
C LYS A 95 13.38 18.70 39.65
N GLU A 96 14.10 19.52 38.90
CA GLU A 96 13.68 20.00 37.59
C GLU A 96 13.48 18.85 36.58
N TYR A 97 14.33 17.82 36.64
CA TYR A 97 14.26 16.66 35.75
C TYR A 97 13.08 15.73 36.09
N GLU A 98 12.77 15.58 37.37
CA GLU A 98 11.62 14.79 37.81
C GLU A 98 10.30 15.49 37.45
N GLU A 99 10.27 16.82 37.61
CA GLU A 99 9.15 17.64 37.16
C GLU A 99 8.98 17.63 35.64
N GLU A 100 10.06 17.70 34.87
CA GLU A 100 10.03 17.60 33.41
C GLU A 100 9.48 16.25 32.95
N LYS A 101 9.95 15.14 33.53
CA LYS A 101 9.39 13.80 33.27
C LYS A 101 7.92 13.71 33.65
N ARG A 102 7.50 14.35 34.74
CA ARG A 102 6.09 14.37 35.14
C ARG A 102 5.25 15.16 34.14
N ARG A 103 5.73 16.31 33.68
CA ARG A 103 5.07 17.12 32.64
C ARG A 103 5.00 16.37 31.31
N GLU A 104 6.04 15.63 30.93
CA GLU A 104 6.05 14.83 29.72
C GLU A 104 5.04 13.67 29.79
N LYS A 105 4.96 12.98 30.94
CA LYS A 105 3.93 11.97 31.20
C LYS A 105 2.53 12.57 31.14
N GLU A 106 2.30 13.69 31.81
CA GLU A 106 1.01 14.39 31.76
C GLU A 106 0.66 14.84 30.33
N HIS A 107 1.64 15.27 29.53
CA HIS A 107 1.44 15.61 28.13
C HIS A 107 1.08 14.39 27.28
N GLN A 108 1.77 13.25 27.50
CA GLN A 108 1.43 11.99 26.84
C GLN A 108 0.04 11.51 27.24
N GLU A 109 -0.31 11.56 28.52
CA GLU A 109 -1.62 11.20 29.03
C GLU A 109 -2.71 12.15 28.52
N LYS A 110 -2.44 13.45 28.42
CA LYS A 110 -3.33 14.44 27.78
C LYS A 110 -3.51 14.15 26.29
N ALA A 111 -2.44 13.81 25.58
CA ALA A 111 -2.48 13.49 24.15
C ALA A 111 -3.23 12.18 23.86
N ILE A 112 -3.11 11.19 24.75
CA ILE A 112 -3.87 9.93 24.69
C ILE A 112 -5.33 10.14 25.12
N GLY A 113 -5.63 11.21 25.85
CA GLY A 113 -6.95 11.51 26.40
C GLY A 113 -7.25 10.84 27.74
N LEU A 114 -6.22 10.37 28.45
CA LEU A 114 -6.32 9.78 29.80
C LEU A 114 -6.41 10.86 30.88
N LEU A 115 -5.57 11.91 30.76
CA LEU A 115 -5.57 13.07 31.65
C LEU A 115 -6.32 14.23 30.99
N THR A 116 -7.60 14.03 30.66
CA THR A 116 -8.47 15.09 30.14
C THR A 116 -9.27 15.69 31.29
N TYR A 117 -8.93 16.93 31.68
CA TYR A 117 -9.66 17.62 32.73
C TYR A 117 -11.08 17.98 32.25
N LEU A 118 -12.07 17.62 33.06
CA LEU A 118 -13.48 17.92 32.83
C LEU A 118 -13.66 19.44 32.65
N GLY A 119 -14.11 19.86 31.46
CA GLY A 119 -14.19 21.27 31.07
C GLY A 119 -13.32 21.64 29.87
N GLN A 120 -12.26 20.87 29.58
CA GLN A 120 -11.43 21.01 28.36
C GLN A 120 -12.00 20.21 27.18
N SER A 121 -13.33 20.19 27.04
CA SER A 121 -13.98 19.38 26.02
C SER A 121 -13.69 19.93 24.62
N ALA A 122 -13.73 19.03 23.63
CA ALA A 122 -13.32 19.19 22.24
C ALA A 122 -13.66 20.52 21.52
N ALA A 123 -14.66 21.28 21.98
CA ALA A 123 -15.02 22.58 21.41
C ALA A 123 -14.00 23.69 21.71
N GLU A 124 -13.31 23.67 22.86
CA GLU A 124 -12.29 24.67 23.24
C GLU A 124 -10.89 24.27 22.79
N ALA A 125 -10.58 22.96 22.76
CA ALA A 125 -9.32 22.44 22.25
C ALA A 125 -9.28 22.35 20.71
N GLN A 126 -10.43 22.32 20.04
CA GLN A 126 -10.49 22.50 18.59
C GLN A 126 -10.21 23.96 18.26
N THR A 127 -9.10 24.20 17.59
CA THR A 127 -8.70 25.49 17.00
C THR A 127 -9.75 26.09 16.04
N SER A 128 -10.79 25.33 15.70
CA SER A 128 -11.92 25.77 14.90
C SER A 128 -13.23 25.51 15.63
N GLN A 129 -14.08 26.54 15.70
CA GLN A 129 -15.41 26.35 16.27
C GLN A 129 -16.22 25.29 15.50
N PRO A 130 -17.00 24.45 16.22
CA PRO A 130 -17.82 23.42 15.63
C PRO A 130 -18.89 24.00 14.70
N TRP A 131 -19.27 23.22 13.69
CA TRP A 131 -20.14 23.66 12.59
C TRP A 131 -21.52 24.18 13.03
N TYR A 132 -22.02 23.77 14.19
CA TYR A 132 -23.32 24.19 14.74
C TYR A 132 -23.26 25.53 15.51
N GLN A 133 -22.07 26.00 15.91
CA GLN A 133 -21.88 27.32 16.52
C GLN A 133 -21.61 28.41 15.48
N LYS A 134 -21.09 28.04 14.30
CA LYS A 134 -20.89 28.96 13.20
C LYS A 134 -22.21 29.17 12.48
N ALA A 135 -22.66 30.43 12.39
CA ALA A 135 -23.76 30.78 11.52
C ALA A 135 -23.36 30.45 10.06
N PRO A 136 -24.27 29.85 9.27
CA PRO A 136 -24.00 29.57 7.87
C PRO A 136 -23.62 30.86 7.12
N ASP A 137 -22.53 30.80 6.35
CA ASP A 137 -22.10 31.91 5.51
C ASP A 137 -23.02 32.01 4.28
N ARG A 138 -24.01 32.91 4.37
CA ARG A 138 -25.00 33.16 3.32
C ARG A 138 -24.37 33.43 1.94
N SER A 139 -23.12 33.93 1.90
CA SER A 139 -22.42 34.18 0.65
C SER A 139 -21.94 32.89 -0.02
N GLN A 140 -21.47 31.92 0.77
CA GLN A 140 -21.06 30.60 0.27
C GLN A 140 -22.27 29.75 -0.11
N GLU A 141 -23.36 29.84 0.66
CA GLU A 141 -24.62 29.16 0.34
C GLU A 141 -25.23 29.64 -0.98
N ALA A 142 -25.19 30.96 -1.24
CA ALA A 142 -25.62 31.48 -2.54
C ALA A 142 -24.73 30.95 -3.69
N ALA A 143 -23.42 30.79 -3.45
CA ALA A 143 -22.51 30.22 -4.44
C ALA A 143 -22.73 28.72 -4.67
N THR A 144 -23.08 27.95 -3.63
CA THR A 144 -23.41 26.52 -3.78
C THR A 144 -24.73 26.32 -4.50
N VAL A 145 -25.77 27.07 -4.14
CA VAL A 145 -27.10 27.01 -4.78
C VAL A 145 -26.98 27.34 -6.28
N THR A 146 -26.27 28.40 -6.64
CA THR A 146 -26.09 28.75 -8.07
C THR A 146 -25.26 27.72 -8.85
N ARG A 147 -24.33 27.01 -8.20
CA ARG A 147 -23.57 25.91 -8.83
C ARG A 147 -24.45 24.67 -9.02
N GLU A 148 -25.30 24.37 -8.05
CA GLU A 148 -26.27 23.27 -8.09
C GLU A 148 -27.34 23.51 -9.15
N GLU A 149 -27.85 24.73 -9.29
CA GLU A 149 -28.78 25.11 -10.36
C GLU A 149 -28.16 24.94 -11.76
N LYS A 150 -26.90 25.33 -11.94
CA LYS A 150 -26.16 25.11 -13.20
C LYS A 150 -25.93 23.63 -13.49
N LEU A 151 -25.64 22.82 -12.47
CA LEU A 151 -25.53 21.37 -12.57
C LEU A 151 -26.86 20.73 -12.96
N LYS A 152 -27.96 21.14 -12.30
CA LYS A 152 -29.32 20.67 -12.59
C LYS A 152 -29.73 21.01 -14.02
N GLY A 153 -29.44 22.22 -14.49
CA GLY A 153 -29.68 22.59 -15.90
C GLY A 153 -28.87 21.74 -16.88
N ARG A 154 -27.58 21.48 -16.59
CA ARG A 154 -26.72 20.65 -17.44
C ARG A 154 -27.17 19.19 -17.49
N LEU A 155 -27.73 18.68 -16.40
CA LEU A 155 -28.21 17.31 -16.26
C LEU A 155 -29.71 17.15 -16.58
N ASP A 156 -30.36 18.21 -17.08
CA ASP A 156 -31.76 18.17 -17.47
C ASP A 156 -31.92 17.55 -18.88
N PRO A 157 -32.58 16.38 -19.00
CA PRO A 157 -32.81 15.73 -20.29
C PRO A 157 -33.63 16.61 -21.26
N LEU A 158 -34.47 17.53 -20.77
CA LEU A 158 -35.24 18.42 -21.64
C LEU A 158 -34.35 19.41 -22.38
N GLN A 159 -33.31 19.94 -21.73
CA GLN A 159 -32.33 20.82 -22.39
C GLN A 159 -31.52 20.07 -23.45
N GLU A 160 -31.18 18.81 -23.19
CA GLU A 160 -30.50 17.96 -24.16
C GLU A 160 -31.40 17.67 -25.38
N MET A 161 -32.66 17.31 -25.16
CA MET A 161 -33.66 17.13 -26.22
C MET A 161 -33.84 18.39 -27.07
N GLU A 162 -33.91 19.57 -26.43
CA GLU A 162 -34.04 20.84 -27.15
C GLU A 162 -32.83 21.12 -28.06
N ARG A 163 -31.61 20.80 -27.59
CA ARG A 163 -30.38 20.90 -28.41
C ARG A 163 -30.44 20.01 -29.65
N HIS A 164 -30.94 18.78 -29.52
CA HIS A 164 -31.09 17.86 -30.66
C HIS A 164 -32.17 18.32 -31.64
N LEU A 165 -33.29 18.84 -31.15
CA LEU A 165 -34.35 19.40 -32.00
C LEU A 165 -33.88 20.64 -32.78
N ARG A 166 -33.08 21.51 -32.15
CA ARG A 166 -32.48 22.68 -32.81
C ARG A 166 -31.51 22.28 -33.93
N LYS A 167 -30.69 21.23 -33.74
CA LYS A 167 -29.79 20.69 -34.78
C LYS A 167 -30.56 20.14 -36.00
N LYS A 168 -31.62 19.35 -35.77
CA LYS A 168 -32.46 18.77 -36.83
C LYS A 168 -33.17 19.83 -37.70
N LYS A 169 -33.53 20.98 -37.12
CA LYS A 169 -34.11 22.12 -37.86
C LYS A 169 -33.08 22.81 -38.76
N GLY A 170 -31.80 22.81 -38.40
CA GLY A 170 -30.69 23.36 -39.18
C GLY A 170 -30.31 22.49 -40.38
N GLU A 171 -30.26 21.17 -40.22
CA GLU A 171 -29.91 20.23 -41.31
C GLU A 171 -30.96 20.22 -42.43
N ARG A 172 -32.24 20.33 -42.07
CA ARG A 172 -33.35 20.48 -43.05
C ARG A 172 -33.19 21.71 -43.95
N LYS A 173 -32.47 22.76 -43.51
CA LYS A 173 -32.16 23.92 -44.36
C LYS A 173 -30.98 23.68 -45.31
N LYS A 174 -30.01 22.83 -44.95
CA LYS A 174 -28.86 22.49 -45.81
C LYS A 174 -29.23 21.52 -46.93
N HIS A 175 -30.04 20.49 -46.65
CA HIS A 175 -30.46 19.52 -47.66
C HIS A 175 -31.46 20.05 -48.72
N LYS A 176 -31.99 21.28 -48.57
CA LYS A 176 -32.82 21.90 -49.61
C LYS A 176 -32.00 22.56 -50.74
N LYS A 177 -30.67 22.71 -50.58
CA LYS A 177 -29.80 23.36 -51.60
C LYS A 177 -29.03 22.37 -52.47
N GLU A 178 -29.09 21.07 -52.20
CA GLU A 178 -28.23 20.08 -52.86
C GLU A 178 -29.07 18.89 -53.37
N LYS A 179 -29.86 19.12 -54.42
CA LYS A 179 -30.44 18.05 -55.23
C LYS A 179 -30.31 18.40 -56.72
N ARG A 180 -29.12 18.18 -57.26
CA ARG A 180 -28.86 17.80 -58.67
C ARG A 180 -27.54 17.03 -58.75
N ARG A 181 -27.59 15.70 -58.66
CA ARG A 181 -26.74 14.72 -59.40
C ARG A 181 -27.15 13.27 -59.06
N PRO A 182 -26.99 12.31 -60.00
CA PRO A 182 -27.55 10.97 -59.89
C PRO A 182 -26.61 9.97 -59.22
N GLU A 183 -27.20 8.90 -58.72
CA GLU A 183 -26.65 7.84 -57.88
C GLU A 183 -25.75 6.87 -58.67
N GLU A 184 -24.51 6.65 -58.20
CA GLU A 184 -23.69 5.50 -58.57
C GLU A 184 -23.78 4.43 -57.48
N LYS A 185 -24.14 3.22 -57.91
CA LYS A 185 -24.32 2.03 -57.06
C LYS A 185 -22.96 1.45 -56.68
N MET A 186 -22.59 1.54 -55.41
CA MET A 186 -21.52 0.73 -54.82
C MET A 186 -22.06 -0.67 -54.52
N THR A 187 -21.77 -1.64 -55.39
CA THR A 187 -21.97 -3.07 -55.12
C THR A 187 -20.72 -3.65 -54.47
N PHE A 188 -20.63 -3.61 -53.14
CA PHE A 188 -19.70 -4.46 -52.39
C PHE A 188 -20.22 -4.67 -50.95
N SER A 189 -21.25 -5.49 -50.83
CA SER A 189 -21.63 -6.10 -49.55
C SER A 189 -21.56 -7.61 -49.75
N PRO A 190 -20.67 -8.34 -49.04
CA PRO A 190 -20.64 -9.79 -49.14
C PRO A 190 -22.02 -10.32 -48.72
N ALA A 191 -22.55 -11.28 -49.49
CA ALA A 191 -23.83 -11.90 -49.19
C ALA A 191 -23.82 -12.42 -47.73
N PRO A 192 -24.93 -12.29 -46.97
CA PRO A 192 -24.99 -12.82 -45.62
C PRO A 192 -24.70 -14.32 -45.67
N LEU A 193 -23.72 -14.76 -44.88
CA LEU A 193 -23.31 -16.17 -44.80
C LEU A 193 -24.55 -17.04 -44.54
N SER A 194 -24.68 -18.14 -45.28
CA SER A 194 -25.79 -19.08 -45.14
C SER A 194 -25.86 -19.60 -43.70
N LEU A 195 -27.07 -19.84 -43.18
CA LEU A 195 -27.26 -20.35 -41.81
C LEU A 195 -26.45 -21.62 -41.51
N GLU A 196 -26.22 -22.46 -42.52
CA GLU A 196 -25.35 -23.64 -42.40
C GLU A 196 -23.88 -23.28 -42.15
N GLN A 197 -23.39 -22.20 -42.76
CA GLN A 197 -22.02 -21.72 -42.56
C GLN A 197 -21.85 -21.21 -41.12
N LEU A 198 -22.84 -20.49 -40.59
CA LEU A 198 -22.83 -20.02 -39.19
C LEU A 198 -22.89 -21.19 -38.19
N ARG A 199 -23.62 -22.27 -38.50
CA ARG A 199 -23.65 -23.48 -37.68
C ARG A 199 -22.31 -24.23 -37.69
N ARG A 200 -21.69 -24.38 -38.86
CA ARG A 200 -20.35 -24.98 -39.01
C ARG A 200 -19.31 -24.17 -38.25
N GLU A 201 -19.37 -22.85 -38.35
CA GLU A 201 -18.47 -21.95 -37.63
C GLU A 201 -18.66 -22.03 -36.11
N ARG A 202 -19.91 -22.10 -35.63
CA ARG A 202 -20.18 -22.34 -34.20
C ARG A 202 -19.57 -23.67 -33.74
N LEU A 203 -19.82 -24.77 -34.46
CA LEU A 203 -19.28 -26.09 -34.10
C LEU A 203 -17.75 -26.10 -34.08
N GLN A 204 -17.10 -25.44 -35.04
CA GLN A 204 -15.64 -25.30 -35.06
C GLN A 204 -15.12 -24.53 -33.85
N ARG A 205 -15.81 -23.46 -33.43
CA ARG A 205 -15.44 -22.71 -32.22
C ARG A 205 -15.61 -23.55 -30.95
N GLU A 206 -16.74 -24.25 -30.83
CA GLU A 206 -16.99 -25.15 -29.69
C GLU A 206 -15.96 -26.29 -29.63
N GLN A 207 -15.58 -26.87 -30.78
CA GLN A 207 -14.53 -27.90 -30.85
C GLN A 207 -13.16 -27.35 -30.47
N ALA A 208 -12.79 -26.14 -30.95
CA ALA A 208 -11.53 -25.51 -30.61
C ALA A 208 -11.43 -25.17 -29.12
N GLU A 209 -12.53 -24.69 -28.50
CA GLU A 209 -12.57 -24.43 -27.07
C GLU A 209 -12.54 -25.72 -26.25
N ARG A 210 -13.22 -26.79 -26.69
CA ARG A 210 -13.11 -28.12 -26.07
C ARG A 210 -11.69 -28.65 -26.13
N ALA A 211 -11.04 -28.61 -27.28
CA ALA A 211 -9.65 -29.05 -27.44
C ALA A 211 -8.69 -28.26 -26.55
N ARG A 212 -8.90 -26.94 -26.39
CA ARG A 212 -8.11 -26.12 -25.46
C ARG A 212 -8.34 -26.51 -24.00
N ALA A 213 -9.59 -26.76 -23.62
CA ALA A 213 -9.92 -27.20 -22.26
C ALA A 213 -9.32 -28.58 -21.96
N GLU A 214 -9.39 -29.50 -22.92
CA GLU A 214 -8.78 -30.83 -22.84
C GLU A 214 -7.26 -30.74 -22.74
N ALA A 215 -6.60 -29.88 -23.52
CA ALA A 215 -5.16 -29.66 -23.43
C ALA A 215 -4.72 -29.15 -22.06
N LEU A 216 -5.48 -28.21 -21.46
CA LEU A 216 -5.21 -27.73 -20.10
C LEU A 216 -5.43 -28.80 -19.04
N LEU A 217 -6.42 -29.68 -19.23
CA LEU A 217 -6.64 -30.83 -18.34
C LEU A 217 -5.54 -31.89 -18.49
N ALA A 218 -5.05 -32.14 -19.71
CA ALA A 218 -3.91 -33.02 -19.97
C ALA A 218 -2.61 -32.47 -19.36
N GLU A 219 -2.34 -31.16 -19.47
CA GLU A 219 -1.22 -30.48 -18.81
C GLU A 219 -1.31 -30.63 -17.29
N ARG A 220 -2.52 -30.56 -16.71
CA ARG A 220 -2.75 -30.79 -15.27
C ARG A 220 -2.58 -32.24 -14.83
N LEU A 221 -2.89 -33.20 -15.69
CA LEU A 221 -2.73 -34.64 -15.42
C LEU A 221 -1.28 -35.13 -15.62
N GLY A 222 -0.38 -34.27 -16.10
CA GLY A 222 1.05 -34.54 -16.17
C GLY A 222 1.52 -35.21 -17.47
N GLU A 223 0.76 -35.10 -18.56
CA GLU A 223 1.22 -35.52 -19.89
C GLU A 223 2.31 -34.55 -20.40
N PRO A 224 3.54 -35.03 -20.71
CA PRO A 224 4.62 -34.16 -21.16
C PRO A 224 4.37 -33.72 -22.61
N GLN A 225 3.78 -32.53 -22.80
CA GLN A 225 3.77 -31.87 -24.10
C GLN A 225 5.10 -31.15 -24.32
N HIS A 226 5.90 -31.65 -25.26
CA HIS A 226 7.11 -31.01 -25.75
C HIS A 226 6.75 -29.68 -26.43
N ARG A 227 6.72 -28.58 -25.67
CA ARG A 227 6.61 -27.23 -26.22
C ARG A 227 7.95 -26.86 -26.83
N GLU A 228 8.06 -26.96 -28.15
CA GLU A 228 9.15 -26.32 -28.88
C GLU A 228 9.03 -24.81 -28.68
N VAL A 229 9.96 -24.24 -27.92
CA VAL A 229 10.05 -22.79 -27.73
C VAL A 229 10.67 -22.22 -28.99
N GLU A 230 9.84 -21.88 -29.98
CA GLU A 230 10.28 -21.05 -31.09
C GLU A 230 10.56 -19.64 -30.57
N GLU A 231 11.83 -19.35 -30.30
CA GLU A 231 12.33 -18.02 -29.98
C GLU A 231 12.22 -17.12 -31.22
N LEU A 232 11.07 -16.47 -31.41
CA LEU A 232 10.95 -15.43 -32.41
C LEU A 232 11.69 -14.17 -31.92
N ASP A 233 12.67 -13.69 -32.70
CA ASP A 233 13.43 -12.45 -32.46
C ASP A 233 12.52 -11.28 -32.04
N ASP A 234 12.90 -10.55 -30.99
CA ASP A 234 12.13 -9.39 -30.49
C ASP A 234 11.91 -8.29 -31.55
N ARG A 235 12.75 -8.23 -32.59
CA ARG A 235 12.58 -7.31 -33.74
C ARG A 235 11.43 -7.70 -34.69
N LYS A 236 11.10 -9.00 -34.76
CA LYS A 236 9.98 -9.53 -35.54
C LYS A 236 8.67 -9.51 -34.73
N ARG A 237 8.76 -9.30 -33.41
CA ARG A 237 7.60 -9.17 -32.52
C ARG A 237 6.93 -7.82 -32.78
N ARG A 238 5.78 -7.86 -33.46
CA ARG A 238 4.91 -6.68 -33.57
C ARG A 238 4.48 -6.28 -32.16
N TYR A 239 4.76 -5.03 -31.79
CA TYR A 239 4.41 -4.52 -30.47
C TYR A 239 2.91 -4.69 -30.21
N ASN A 240 2.61 -5.48 -29.20
CA ASN A 240 1.31 -5.67 -28.58
C ASN A 240 0.24 -6.29 -29.50
N SER A 241 -0.23 -7.46 -29.07
CA SER A 241 -1.57 -7.98 -29.26
C SER A 241 -2.63 -6.94 -28.88
N GLN A 242 -2.75 -5.88 -29.68
CA GLN A 242 -3.87 -4.97 -29.63
C GLN A 242 -5.10 -5.78 -30.00
N PHE A 243 -6.05 -5.82 -29.08
CA PHE A 243 -7.36 -6.39 -29.27
C PHE A 243 -7.95 -5.87 -30.59
N ASN A 244 -8.40 -6.77 -31.46
CA ASN A 244 -8.81 -6.53 -32.86
C ASN A 244 -7.66 -6.05 -33.77
N PRO A 245 -6.69 -6.94 -34.11
CA PRO A 245 -5.59 -6.61 -35.03
C PRO A 245 -6.06 -6.23 -36.44
N GLN A 246 -7.29 -6.58 -36.80
CA GLN A 246 -7.91 -6.24 -38.07
C GLN A 246 -8.31 -4.75 -38.17
N LEU A 247 -8.50 -4.09 -37.02
CA LEU A 247 -8.86 -2.66 -36.92
C LEU A 247 -7.66 -1.75 -36.68
N ALA A 248 -6.50 -2.32 -36.34
CA ALA A 248 -5.26 -1.58 -36.20
C ALA A 248 -4.86 -1.03 -37.58
N ARG A 249 -4.66 0.30 -37.66
CA ARG A 249 -4.27 0.97 -38.89
C ARG A 249 -2.98 0.33 -39.41
N ARG A 250 -3.04 -0.28 -40.60
CA ARG A 250 -1.83 -0.69 -41.31
C ARG A 250 -0.99 0.58 -41.54
N PRO A 251 0.29 0.62 -41.12
CA PRO A 251 1.14 1.73 -41.51
C PRO A 251 1.20 1.75 -43.04
N HIS A 252 1.04 2.94 -43.62
CA HIS A 252 1.18 3.16 -45.05
C HIS A 252 2.66 2.95 -45.38
N THR A 253 3.00 1.85 -46.04
CA THR A 253 4.35 1.61 -46.55
C THR A 253 4.58 2.58 -47.71
N TRP A 254 5.56 3.46 -47.55
CA TRP A 254 6.11 4.23 -48.66
C TRP A 254 7.29 3.46 -49.20
N ASP A 255 7.04 2.38 -49.93
CA ASP A 255 8.09 1.75 -50.72
C ASP A 255 8.06 2.36 -52.12
N GLU A 256 8.98 3.33 -52.25
CA GLU A 256 9.87 3.55 -53.39
C GLU A 256 9.34 3.13 -54.77
N ARG A 257 8.99 4.17 -55.54
CA ARG A 257 9.27 4.19 -56.97
C ARG A 257 10.77 3.96 -57.14
N GLU A 258 11.18 2.78 -57.61
CA GLU A 258 12.34 2.57 -58.47
C GLU A 258 12.40 1.10 -58.89
N GLN A 259 11.80 0.79 -60.04
CA GLN A 259 12.25 -0.17 -61.05
C GLN A 259 11.17 -0.34 -62.13
N CYS A 260 11.26 0.51 -63.16
CA CYS A 260 11.13 0.23 -64.60
C CYS A 260 11.12 1.54 -65.37
#